data_AF-A0A8T4HHU1-F1
#
_entry.id   AF-A0A8T4HHU1-F1
#
_cell.length_a   1.000
_cell.length_b   1.000
_cell.length_c   1.000
_cell.angle_alpha   90.00
_cell.angle_beta   90.00
_cell.angle_gamma   90.00
#
_symmetry.space_group_name_H-M   'P 1'
#
loop_
_entity.id
_entity.type
_entity.pdbx_description
1 polymer ?
#
loop_
_entity_poly.entity_id
_entity_poly.type
_entity_poly.pdbx_seq_one_letter_code
_entity_poly.pdbx_strand_id
1 'polypeptide(L)'
;MRPTFVEVLDCVIWDRAYEPENFQSWYTHLHGDATSVEAVLNQFRLWHVVDSGSTPEAEKPEMETYLQRLAEDIAFCWLSTLESDFPRRSFEVRVLDTEDGPVVQALVQR
;
A
#
# COMPACT_ATOMS: atom_id res chain seq x y z
N MET A 1 -12.51 -8.35 -5.54
CA MET A 1 -11.33 -9.24 -5.65
C MET A 1 -10.46 -8.97 -4.44
N ARG A 2 -9.98 -9.99 -3.73
CA ARG A 2 -9.11 -9.84 -2.55
C ARG A 2 -7.71 -9.39 -3.02
N PRO A 3 -6.98 -8.52 -2.29
CA PRO A 3 -5.60 -8.18 -2.64
C PRO A 3 -4.72 -9.44 -2.58
N THR A 4 -3.66 -9.47 -3.38
CA THR A 4 -2.76 -10.62 -3.52
C THR A 4 -1.32 -10.14 -3.41
N PHE A 5 -0.47 -10.93 -2.76
CA PHE A 5 0.92 -10.58 -2.50
C PHE A 5 1.82 -11.76 -2.87
N VAL A 6 3.06 -11.46 -3.26
CA VAL A 6 4.07 -12.44 -3.68
C VAL A 6 5.32 -12.33 -2.82
N GLU A 7 5.92 -13.46 -2.46
CA GLU A 7 7.18 -13.50 -1.72
C GLU A 7 8.37 -13.59 -2.69
N VAL A 8 9.31 -12.65 -2.59
CA VAL A 8 10.48 -12.55 -3.46
C VAL A 8 11.66 -11.94 -2.71
N LEU A 9 12.82 -12.63 -2.69
CA LEU A 9 14.04 -12.18 -1.99
C LEU A 9 13.77 -11.64 -0.56
N ASP A 10 13.00 -12.40 0.23
CA ASP A 10 12.57 -12.06 1.60
C ASP A 10 11.64 -10.84 1.75
N CYS A 11 11.21 -10.27 0.62
CA CYS A 11 10.17 -9.25 0.56
C CYS A 11 8.80 -9.89 0.33
N VAL A 12 7.74 -9.28 0.87
CA VAL A 12 6.35 -9.57 0.51
C VAL A 12 5.81 -8.38 -0.27
N ILE A 13 5.61 -8.54 -1.58
CA ILE A 13 5.27 -7.44 -2.50
C ILE A 13 3.83 -7.56 -2.99
N TRP A 14 3.11 -6.44 -3.02
CA TRP A 14 1.77 -6.38 -3.61
C TRP A 14 1.82 -6.73 -5.09
N ASP A 15 1.01 -7.71 -5.52
CA ASP A 15 1.10 -8.30 -6.86
C ASP A 15 0.96 -7.28 -7.99
N ARG A 16 0.13 -6.25 -7.83
CA ARG A 16 -0.08 -5.19 -8.82
C ARG A 16 1.10 -4.21 -8.92
N ALA A 17 1.94 -4.14 -7.89
CA ALA A 17 3.16 -3.36 -7.89
C ALA A 17 4.39 -4.20 -8.29
N TYR A 18 4.25 -5.53 -8.31
CA TYR A 18 5.34 -6.42 -8.67
C TYR A 18 5.50 -6.53 -10.18
N GLU A 19 6.55 -5.87 -10.68
CA GLU A 19 7.10 -6.09 -12.00
C GLU A 19 8.58 -6.48 -11.81
N PRO A 20 9.04 -7.63 -12.32
CA PRO A 20 10.37 -8.17 -12.00
C PRO A 20 11.53 -7.21 -12.26
N GLU A 21 11.52 -6.46 -13.36
CA GLU A 21 12.62 -5.54 -13.70
C GLU A 21 12.63 -4.32 -12.75
N ASN A 22 11.47 -3.73 -12.49
CA ASN A 22 11.29 -2.64 -11.55
C ASN A 22 11.65 -3.06 -10.11
N PHE A 23 11.22 -4.26 -9.69
CA PHE A 23 11.60 -4.81 -8.38
C PHE A 23 13.12 -4.96 -8.27
N GLN A 24 13.77 -5.56 -9.26
CA GLN A 24 15.23 -5.75 -9.24
C GLN A 24 15.97 -4.41 -9.22
N SER A 25 15.46 -3.39 -9.93
CA SER A 25 16.00 -2.03 -9.91
C SER A 25 15.91 -1.43 -8.49
N TRP A 26 14.74 -1.47 -7.85
CA TRP A 26 14.58 -0.98 -6.48
C TRP A 26 15.41 -1.75 -5.46
N TYR A 27 15.42 -3.08 -5.56
CA TYR A 27 16.22 -3.93 -4.68
C TYR A 27 17.71 -3.61 -4.78
N THR A 28 18.22 -3.39 -5.99
CA THR A 28 19.62 -3.00 -6.22
C THR A 28 19.89 -1.59 -5.69
N HIS A 29 19.02 -0.63 -5.98
CA HIS A 29 19.17 0.77 -5.57
C HIS A 29 19.12 0.94 -4.04
N LEU A 30 18.31 0.13 -3.37
CA LEU A 30 18.13 0.13 -1.92
C LEU A 30 19.06 -0.86 -1.21
N HIS A 31 20.09 -1.36 -1.91
CA HIS A 31 21.11 -2.26 -1.35
C HIS A 31 20.55 -3.53 -0.69
N GLY A 32 19.42 -4.04 -1.20
CA GLY A 32 18.74 -5.21 -0.66
C GLY A 32 18.01 -4.97 0.68
N ASP A 33 17.83 -3.72 1.11
CA ASP A 33 17.01 -3.41 2.28
C ASP A 33 15.53 -3.70 1.97
N ALA A 34 15.10 -4.89 2.37
CA ALA A 34 13.76 -5.39 2.11
C ALA A 34 12.66 -4.51 2.71
N THR A 35 12.90 -3.87 3.87
CA THR A 35 11.92 -2.95 4.48
C THR A 35 11.76 -1.70 3.62
N SER A 36 12.86 -1.13 3.12
CA SER A 36 12.80 0.02 2.22
C SER A 36 12.17 -0.34 0.86
N VAL A 37 12.45 -1.54 0.33
CA VAL A 37 11.87 -2.02 -0.93
C VAL A 37 10.35 -2.18 -0.79
N GLU A 38 9.89 -2.82 0.28
CA GLU A 38 8.46 -2.94 0.59
C GLU A 38 7.82 -1.56 0.80
N ALA A 39 8.48 -0.65 1.51
CA ALA A 39 7.95 0.70 1.73
C ALA A 39 7.69 1.45 0.42
N VAL A 40 8.53 1.26 -0.60
CA VAL A 40 8.38 1.90 -1.92
C VAL A 40 7.31 1.20 -2.76
N LEU A 41 7.33 -0.13 -2.82
CA LEU A 41 6.49 -0.89 -3.75
C LEU A 41 5.08 -1.17 -3.21
N ASN A 42 4.92 -1.35 -1.90
CA ASN A 42 3.64 -1.69 -1.28
C ASN A 42 2.84 -0.44 -0.91
N GLN A 43 2.60 0.42 -1.89
CA GLN A 43 1.79 1.63 -1.71
C GLN A 43 0.56 1.60 -2.60
N PHE A 44 -0.60 1.85 -1.99
CA PHE A 44 -1.85 2.11 -2.70
C PHE A 44 -2.28 3.56 -2.48
N ARG A 45 -2.17 4.34 -3.55
CA ARG A 45 -2.49 5.78 -3.58
C ARG A 45 -3.93 5.95 -4.03
N LEU A 46 -4.81 6.43 -3.14
CA LEU A 46 -6.24 6.45 -3.43
C LEU A 46 -6.60 7.37 -4.61
N TRP A 47 -5.85 8.45 -4.80
CA TRP A 47 -6.07 9.40 -5.91
C TRP A 47 -5.78 8.84 -7.31
N HIS A 48 -5.10 7.69 -7.42
CA HIS A 48 -4.96 7.00 -8.71
C HIS A 48 -6.23 6.25 -9.11
N VAL A 49 -7.19 6.06 -8.20
CA VAL A 49 -8.37 5.21 -8.40
C VAL A 49 -9.67 5.97 -8.17
N VAL A 50 -9.68 6.90 -7.22
CA VAL A 50 -10.84 7.75 -6.91
C VAL A 50 -10.60 9.13 -7.51
N ASP A 51 -11.44 9.52 -8.48
CA ASP A 51 -11.43 10.88 -9.01
C ASP A 51 -12.12 11.84 -8.03
N SER A 52 -11.31 12.52 -7.23
CA SER A 52 -11.75 13.59 -6.33
C SER A 52 -11.47 14.99 -6.87
N GLY A 53 -10.82 15.13 -8.03
CA GLY A 53 -10.36 16.42 -8.57
C GLY A 53 -11.49 17.34 -9.01
N SER A 54 -12.68 16.79 -9.25
CA SER A 54 -13.88 17.53 -9.64
C SER A 54 -14.81 17.86 -8.45
N THR A 55 -14.39 17.57 -7.22
CA THR A 55 -15.22 17.79 -6.02
C THR A 55 -15.41 19.29 -5.75
N PRO A 56 -16.65 19.80 -5.63
CA PRO A 56 -16.90 21.19 -5.23
C PRO A 56 -16.22 21.56 -3.91
N GLU A 57 -15.74 22.79 -3.77
CA GLU A 57 -15.03 23.25 -2.56
C GLU A 57 -15.81 22.99 -1.26
N ALA A 58 -17.13 23.17 -1.31
CA ALA A 58 -18.02 22.95 -0.17
C ALA A 58 -18.12 21.48 0.27
N GLU A 59 -17.82 20.54 -0.63
CA GLU A 59 -17.91 19.08 -0.41
C GLU A 59 -16.53 18.46 -0.13
N LYS A 60 -15.43 19.22 -0.29
CA LYS A 60 -14.06 18.74 -0.04
C LYS A 60 -13.86 18.12 1.35
N PRO A 61 -14.33 18.72 2.46
CA PRO A 61 -14.15 18.12 3.78
C PRO A 61 -14.82 16.75 3.93
N GLU A 62 -15.99 16.59 3.31
CA GLU A 62 -16.72 15.31 3.30
C GLU A 62 -16.00 14.27 2.44
N MET A 63 -15.47 14.69 1.28
CA MET A 63 -14.67 13.85 0.40
C MET A 63 -13.37 13.38 1.07
N GLU A 64 -12.64 14.28 1.75
CA GLU A 64 -11.44 13.93 2.51
C GLU A 64 -11.75 12.91 3.60
N THR A 65 -12.84 13.11 4.34
CA THR A 65 -13.31 12.17 5.37
C THR A 65 -13.67 10.81 4.76
N TYR A 66 -14.32 10.80 3.59
CA TYR A 66 -14.66 9.58 2.86
C TYR A 66 -13.41 8.83 2.40
N LEU A 67 -12.44 9.52 1.79
CA LEU A 67 -11.18 8.94 1.34
C LEU A 67 -10.38 8.34 2.49
N GLN A 68 -10.33 9.03 3.63
CA GLN A 68 -9.66 8.52 4.82
C GLN A 68 -10.27 7.22 5.33
N ARG A 69 -11.61 7.16 5.45
CA ARG A 69 -12.32 5.93 5.86
C ARG A 69 -12.11 4.79 4.86
N LEU A 70 -12.14 5.10 3.57
CA LEU A 70 -11.88 4.12 2.52
C LEU A 70 -10.44 3.56 2.63
N ALA A 71 -9.46 4.42 2.91
CA ALA A 71 -8.08 3.99 3.13
C ALA A 71 -7.95 3.07 4.35
N GLU A 72 -8.66 3.36 5.44
CA GLU A 72 -8.72 2.52 6.64
C GLU A 72 -9.34 1.14 6.36
N ASP A 73 -10.44 1.10 5.61
CA ASP A 73 -11.08 -0.15 5.20
C ASP A 73 -10.15 -0.99 4.31
N ILE A 74 -9.44 -0.35 3.38
CA ILE A 74 -8.45 -1.01 2.52
C ILE A 74 -7.29 -1.54 3.36
N ALA A 75 -6.77 -0.75 4.30
CA ALA A 75 -5.70 -1.16 5.20
C ALA A 75 -6.09 -2.40 6.02
N PHE A 76 -7.32 -2.44 6.55
CA PHE A 76 -7.87 -3.59 7.26
C PHE A 76 -7.95 -4.84 6.36
N CYS A 77 -8.44 -4.69 5.13
CA CYS A 77 -8.50 -5.79 4.16
C CYS A 77 -7.12 -6.31 3.76
N TRP A 78 -6.14 -5.41 3.61
CA TRP A 78 -4.75 -5.77 3.29
C TRP A 78 -4.12 -6.54 4.43
N LEU A 79 -4.22 -6.04 5.67
CA LEU A 79 -3.68 -6.72 6.85
C LEU A 79 -4.29 -8.12 7.01
N SER A 80 -5.62 -8.22 6.95
CA SER A 80 -6.33 -9.51 7.03
C SER A 80 -5.89 -10.50 5.95
N THR A 81 -5.54 -10.00 4.77
CA THR A 81 -5.05 -10.83 3.66
C THR A 81 -3.63 -11.33 3.95
N LEU A 82 -2.74 -10.42 4.33
CA LEU A 82 -1.34 -10.71 4.62
C LEU A 82 -1.20 -11.72 5.77
N GLU A 83 -1.92 -11.53 6.88
CA GLU A 83 -1.89 -12.43 8.03
C GLU A 83 -2.42 -13.83 7.68
N SER A 84 -3.42 -13.91 6.79
CA SER A 84 -3.97 -15.18 6.34
C SER A 84 -3.06 -15.91 5.35
N ASP A 85 -2.40 -15.20 4.44
CA ASP A 85 -1.58 -15.81 3.38
C ASP A 85 -0.16 -16.15 3.88
N PHE A 86 0.35 -15.39 4.85
CA PHE A 86 1.70 -15.54 5.40
C PHE A 86 1.68 -15.65 6.94
N PRO A 87 1.06 -16.71 7.51
CA PRO A 87 0.83 -16.82 8.96
C PRO A 87 2.09 -16.95 9.83
N ARG A 88 3.29 -16.99 9.22
CA ARG A 88 4.59 -17.03 9.91
C ARG A 88 5.32 -15.68 9.91
N ARG A 89 4.74 -14.67 9.27
CA ARG A 89 5.27 -13.30 9.21
C ARG A 89 4.33 -12.37 9.95
N SER A 90 4.88 -11.31 10.53
CA SER A 90 4.11 -10.23 11.12
C SER A 90 4.07 -9.06 10.14
N PHE A 91 2.95 -8.35 10.11
CA PHE A 91 2.73 -7.28 9.16
C PHE A 91 2.26 -6.03 9.85
N GLU A 92 2.56 -4.92 9.20
CA GLU A 92 2.01 -3.63 9.55
C GLU A 92 1.44 -2.97 8.31
N VAL A 93 0.18 -2.57 8.39
CA VAL A 93 -0.49 -1.81 7.34
C VAL A 93 -0.95 -0.50 7.94
N ARG A 94 -0.53 0.62 7.34
CA ARG A 94 -0.80 1.98 7.82
C ARG A 94 -1.46 2.80 6.72
N VAL A 95 -2.25 3.78 7.14
CA VAL A 95 -2.68 4.88 6.28
C VAL A 95 -1.76 6.07 6.55
N LEU A 96 -1.11 6.55 5.49
CA LEU A 96 -0.29 7.76 5.52
C LEU A 96 -1.09 8.89 4.92
N ASP A 97 -1.20 10.00 5.65
CA ASP A 97 -1.82 11.22 5.13
C ASP A 97 -0.80 12.02 4.32
N THR A 98 -1.15 12.40 3.10
CA THR A 98 -0.28 13.13 2.17
C THR A 98 -1.05 14.27 1.51
N GLU A 99 -0.35 15.23 0.91
CA GLU A 99 -0.98 16.39 0.25
C GLU A 99 -1.97 15.98 -0.86
N ASP A 100 -1.68 14.88 -1.56
CA ASP A 100 -2.53 14.35 -2.64
C ASP A 100 -3.66 13.42 -2.13
N GLY A 101 -3.71 13.18 -0.82
CA GLY A 101 -4.68 12.30 -0.15
C GLY A 101 -4.03 11.10 0.55
N PRO A 102 -4.83 10.17 1.08
CA PRO A 102 -4.33 9.03 1.85
C PRO A 102 -3.64 7.98 0.98
N VAL A 103 -2.57 7.40 1.52
CA VAL A 103 -1.83 6.26 0.95
C VAL A 103 -1.88 5.09 1.92
N VAL A 104 -2.32 3.92 1.45
CA VAL A 104 -2.20 2.68 2.23
C VAL A 104 -0.84 2.07 1.96
N GLN A 105 -0.08 1.77 3.02
CA GLN A 105 1.25 1.14 2.92
C GLN A 105 1.30 -0.14 3.75
N ALA A 106 1.87 -1.20 3.19
CA ALA A 106 2.10 -2.47 3.90
C ALA A 106 3.58 -2.83 4.00
N LEU A 107 4.01 -3.24 5.19
CA LEU A 107 5.38 -3.63 5.52
C LEU A 107 5.41 -4.96 6.26
N VAL A 108 6.47 -5.76 6.02
CA VAL A 108 6.78 -6.89 6.90
C VAL A 108 7.49 -6.35 8.15
N GLN A 109 7.04 -6.77 9.32
CA GLN A 109 7.75 -6.50 10.57
C GLN A 109 8.91 -7.49 10.72
N ARG A 110 10.13 -6.97 10.80
CA ARG A 110 11.38 -7.72 10.92
C ARG A 110 12.03 -7.51 12.27
#